data_AF-A0A7K1SSY6-F1
#
_entry.id   AF-A0A7K1SSY6-F1
#
_cell.length_a   1.000
_cell.length_b   1.000
_cell.length_c   1.000
_cell.angle_alpha   90.00
_cell.angle_beta   90.00
_cell.angle_gamma   90.00
#
_symmetry.space_group_name_H-M   'P 1'
#
loop_
_entity.id
_entity.type
_entity.pdbx_description
1 polymer ?
#
loop_
_entity_poly.entity_id
_entity_poly.type
_entity_poly.pdbx_seq_one_letter_code
_entity_poly.pdbx_strand_id
1 'polypeptide(L)'
;MLSTYALHQISNTHSFGFSADDYSRFKFGDEAVAKTFGTNLANGFFEKLRVNPIHQQIVVISSPYSFIPTATFAMKNYFVYQLNQWLAEHNFPVVQEAKVHRTITYKEDYGELNAEERINLISKDSFHIDKAFLAGKTLLFLDDIKITGSHERMILKMVKEYDLQNEIQMLYFAELVNKSIHPKFENYLNYHSVKSIFDLDKIINSNHFCINTRLVKYLLNYEHNSFSVFIQTQTDAFITHLYNMALGNSYHLMESYSVNLNYIKQYLNTKKQLQHGN
;
A
#
# COMPACT_ATOMS: atom_id res chain seq x y z
N MET A 1 -1.87 -22.05 12.06
CA MET A 1 -3.24 -21.58 12.42
C MET A 1 -3.43 -20.17 11.86
N LEU A 2 -4.58 -19.86 11.26
CA LEU A 2 -4.89 -18.53 10.69
C LEU A 2 -5.83 -17.77 11.63
N SER A 3 -5.51 -16.51 11.93
CA SER A 3 -6.44 -15.60 12.63
C SER A 3 -6.46 -14.22 11.95
N THR A 4 -7.51 -13.44 12.21
CA THR A 4 -7.66 -12.08 11.69
C THR A 4 -7.90 -11.11 12.84
N TYR A 5 -7.36 -9.91 12.71
CA TYR A 5 -7.65 -8.77 13.58
C TYR A 5 -7.82 -7.53 12.71
N ALA A 6 -8.88 -6.78 12.96
CA ALA A 6 -9.09 -5.47 12.37
C ALA A 6 -9.41 -4.48 13.48
N LEU A 7 -8.75 -3.32 13.49
CA LEU A 7 -8.97 -2.28 14.49
C LEU A 7 -10.40 -1.72 14.39
N HIS A 8 -10.84 -1.41 13.17
CA HIS A 8 -12.18 -0.87 12.90
C HIS A 8 -13.05 -1.90 12.17
N GLN A 9 -14.29 -2.07 12.66
CA GLN A 9 -15.29 -2.93 12.05
C GLN A 9 -16.36 -2.08 11.36
N ILE A 10 -16.35 -2.05 10.03
CA ILE A 10 -17.24 -1.23 9.21
C ILE A 10 -18.58 -1.98 9.04
N SER A 11 -19.57 -1.59 9.85
CA SER A 11 -20.94 -2.11 9.77
C SER A 11 -21.90 -1.18 9.02
N ASN A 12 -21.54 0.09 8.86
CA ASN A 12 -22.33 1.12 8.17
C ASN A 12 -21.40 2.11 7.43
N THR A 13 -21.92 2.81 6.43
CA THR A 13 -21.15 3.72 5.56
C THR A 13 -21.04 5.15 6.09
N HIS A 14 -21.66 5.47 7.22
CA HIS A 14 -21.71 6.84 7.77
C HIS A 14 -20.80 7.03 9.00
N SER A 15 -20.49 5.96 9.72
CA SER A 15 -19.69 5.94 10.94
C SER A 15 -18.93 4.63 11.04
N PHE A 16 -17.64 4.68 10.72
CA PHE A 16 -16.76 3.51 10.60
C PHE A 16 -15.42 3.67 11.32
N GLY A 17 -15.32 4.63 12.25
CA GLY A 17 -14.22 4.73 13.22
C GLY A 17 -12.99 5.53 12.78
N PHE A 18 -12.95 6.02 11.54
CA PHE A 18 -11.88 6.87 11.03
C PHE A 18 -12.42 7.86 9.98
N SER A 19 -11.63 8.88 9.65
CA SER A 19 -11.99 9.89 8.65
C SER A 19 -11.80 9.36 7.22
N ALA A 20 -12.82 9.52 6.37
CA ALA A 20 -12.71 9.19 4.95
C ALA A 20 -11.69 10.08 4.21
N ASP A 21 -11.59 11.37 4.60
CA ASP A 21 -10.58 12.28 4.07
C ASP A 21 -9.18 11.79 4.40
N ASP A 22 -8.96 11.38 5.65
CA ASP A 22 -7.67 10.86 6.09
C ASP A 22 -7.31 9.59 5.32
N TYR A 23 -8.27 8.67 5.18
CA TYR A 23 -8.05 7.46 4.38
C TYR A 23 -7.71 7.78 2.92
N SER A 24 -8.43 8.72 2.30
CA SER A 24 -8.14 9.15 0.93
C SER A 24 -6.71 9.72 0.82
N ARG A 25 -6.33 10.68 1.69
CA ARG A 25 -4.97 11.25 1.69
C ARG A 25 -3.88 10.20 1.96
N PHE A 26 -4.11 9.29 2.90
CA PHE A 26 -3.23 8.16 3.19
C PHE A 26 -2.93 7.35 1.92
N LYS A 27 -3.97 7.01 1.15
CA LYS A 27 -3.83 6.23 -0.08
C LYS A 27 -3.01 6.95 -1.16
N PHE A 28 -2.91 8.28 -1.07
CA PHE A 28 -2.13 9.14 -1.97
C PHE A 28 -0.79 9.63 -1.38
N GLY A 29 -0.38 9.13 -0.21
CA GLY A 29 0.99 9.34 0.28
C GLY A 29 1.15 10.38 1.37
N ASP A 30 0.07 10.73 2.09
CA ASP A 30 0.14 11.50 3.33
C ASP A 30 0.69 10.61 4.46
N GLU A 31 1.99 10.72 4.74
CA GLU A 31 2.67 9.92 5.75
C GLU A 31 2.26 10.30 7.18
N ALA A 32 1.80 11.53 7.42
CA ALA A 32 1.30 11.93 8.73
C ALA A 32 0.03 11.14 9.10
N VAL A 33 -0.84 10.86 8.12
CA VAL A 33 -1.97 9.95 8.31
C VAL A 33 -1.49 8.51 8.46
N ALA A 34 -0.52 8.06 7.66
CA ALA A 34 0.04 6.71 7.78
C ALA A 34 0.59 6.44 9.19
N LYS A 35 1.26 7.43 9.79
CA LYS A 35 1.72 7.41 11.18
C LYS A 35 0.57 7.22 12.15
N THR A 36 -0.47 8.03 12.03
CA THR A 36 -1.66 7.96 12.88
C THR A 36 -2.31 6.58 12.80
N PHE A 37 -2.53 6.06 11.59
CA PHE A 37 -3.15 4.74 11.39
C PHE A 37 -2.27 3.61 11.91
N GLY A 38 -0.95 3.65 11.67
CA GLY A 38 -0.01 2.64 12.13
C GLY A 38 0.08 2.56 13.64
N THR A 39 0.19 3.72 14.31
CA THR A 39 0.20 3.81 15.77
C THR A 39 -1.12 3.35 16.38
N ASN A 40 -2.26 3.75 15.82
CA ASN A 40 -3.58 3.32 16.31
C ASN A 40 -3.76 1.79 16.17
N LEU A 41 -3.35 1.22 15.04
CA LEU A 41 -3.41 -0.21 14.80
C LEU A 41 -2.55 -0.98 15.81
N ALA A 42 -1.33 -0.50 16.11
CA ALA A 42 -0.46 -1.12 17.10
C ALA A 42 -1.07 -1.05 18.50
N ASN A 43 -1.56 0.12 18.91
CA ASN A 43 -2.17 0.30 20.23
C ASN A 43 -3.38 -0.63 20.43
N GLY A 44 -4.27 -0.74 19.44
CA GLY A 44 -5.38 -1.68 19.51
C GLY A 44 -4.92 -3.15 19.53
N PHE A 45 -3.84 -3.47 18.82
CA PHE A 45 -3.27 -4.81 18.80
C PHE A 45 -2.63 -5.22 20.13
N PHE A 46 -2.13 -4.27 20.93
CA PHE A 46 -1.58 -4.55 22.27
C PHE A 46 -2.61 -5.20 23.19
N GLU A 47 -3.87 -4.78 23.13
CA GLU A 47 -4.93 -5.40 23.94
C GLU A 47 -5.09 -6.88 23.59
N LYS A 48 -4.92 -7.25 22.32
CA LYS A 48 -4.91 -8.65 21.90
C LYS A 48 -3.68 -9.39 22.42
N LEU A 49 -2.49 -8.78 22.34
CA LEU A 49 -1.24 -9.38 22.84
C LEU A 49 -1.23 -9.55 24.37
N ARG A 50 -1.89 -8.69 25.13
CA ARG A 50 -2.03 -8.85 26.59
C ARG A 50 -2.86 -10.07 26.96
N VAL A 51 -3.91 -10.35 26.19
CA VAL A 51 -4.79 -11.51 26.42
C VAL A 51 -4.15 -12.80 25.90
N ASN A 52 -3.55 -12.75 24.71
CA ASN A 52 -2.91 -13.89 24.05
C ASN A 52 -1.51 -13.48 23.55
N PRO A 53 -0.48 -13.54 24.40
CA PRO A 53 0.88 -13.19 24.03
C PRO A 53 1.42 -14.10 22.92
N ILE A 54 2.18 -13.51 21.99
CA ILE A 54 2.95 -14.26 20.99
C ILE A 54 4.35 -14.45 21.56
N HIS A 55 4.75 -15.70 21.80
CA HIS A 55 6.05 -16.02 22.38
C HIS A 55 7.13 -16.32 21.33
N GLN A 56 6.71 -16.71 20.12
CA GLN A 56 7.61 -16.93 18.99
C GLN A 56 8.11 -15.58 18.45
N GLN A 57 9.25 -15.62 17.75
CA GLN A 57 9.75 -14.47 17.01
C GLN A 57 8.67 -13.96 16.03
N ILE A 58 8.32 -12.68 16.13
CA ILE A 58 7.36 -12.04 15.24
C ILE A 58 8.07 -11.58 13.96
N VAL A 59 7.43 -11.82 12.81
CA VAL A 59 7.79 -11.23 11.52
C VAL A 59 6.61 -10.42 10.99
N VAL A 60 6.80 -9.11 10.80
CA VAL A 60 5.79 -8.24 10.16
C VAL A 60 6.06 -8.16 8.66
N ILE A 61 5.00 -8.34 7.88
CA ILE A 61 5.03 -8.41 6.42
C ILE A 61 3.95 -7.47 5.87
N SER A 62 4.34 -6.46 5.10
CA SER A 62 3.39 -5.57 4.43
C SER A 62 2.75 -6.23 3.20
N SER A 63 1.68 -5.63 2.67
CA SER A 63 1.12 -5.99 1.36
C SER A 63 2.23 -6.10 0.29
N PRO A 64 2.21 -7.12 -0.58
CA PRO A 64 3.25 -7.32 -1.58
C PRO A 64 3.38 -6.14 -2.55
N TYR A 65 4.62 -5.79 -2.90
CA TYR A 65 4.92 -4.80 -3.91
C TYR A 65 6.19 -5.14 -4.67
N SER A 66 6.31 -4.62 -5.88
CA SER A 66 7.52 -4.76 -6.69
C SER A 66 8.56 -3.72 -6.26
N PHE A 67 8.69 -2.61 -6.98
CA PHE A 67 9.66 -1.56 -6.66
C PHE A 67 9.04 -0.45 -5.80
N ILE A 68 7.88 0.08 -6.20
CA ILE A 68 7.26 1.21 -5.51
C ILE A 68 6.46 0.68 -4.30
N PRO A 69 6.71 1.19 -3.08
CA PRO A 69 5.94 0.81 -1.90
C PRO A 69 4.44 1.13 -1.99
N THR A 70 3.64 0.45 -1.19
CA THR A 70 2.21 0.77 -0.99
C THR A 70 2.04 1.82 0.12
N ALA A 71 0.86 2.45 0.19
CA ALA A 71 0.52 3.30 1.36
C ALA A 71 0.60 2.50 2.67
N THR A 72 0.15 1.24 2.65
CA THR A 72 0.28 0.29 3.77
C THR A 72 1.73 0.13 4.23
N PHE A 73 2.72 0.18 3.34
CA PHE A 73 4.12 0.08 3.75
C PHE A 73 4.53 1.20 4.70
N ALA A 74 4.10 2.44 4.46
CA ALA A 74 4.33 3.57 5.35
C ALA A 74 3.63 3.35 6.70
N MET A 75 2.36 2.93 6.69
CA MET A 75 1.60 2.59 7.91
C MET A 75 2.27 1.48 8.73
N LYS A 76 2.79 0.45 8.04
CA LYS A 76 3.52 -0.66 8.64
C LYS A 76 4.76 -0.20 9.39
N ASN A 77 5.52 0.78 8.87
CA ASN A 77 6.70 1.29 9.59
C ASN A 77 6.32 1.82 10.97
N TYR A 78 5.27 2.64 11.06
CA TYR A 78 4.80 3.20 12.33
C TYR A 78 4.15 2.16 13.24
N PHE A 79 3.46 1.16 12.67
CA PHE A 79 3.00 -0.01 13.43
C PHE A 79 4.19 -0.75 14.08
N VAL A 80 5.24 -1.03 13.32
CA VAL A 80 6.45 -1.73 13.80
C VAL A 80 7.17 -0.91 14.86
N TYR A 81 7.33 0.41 14.67
CA TYR A 81 7.96 1.27 15.67
C TYR A 81 7.22 1.25 17.00
N GLN A 82 5.89 1.31 16.96
CA GLN A 82 5.06 1.28 18.15
C GLN A 82 5.10 -0.11 18.81
N LEU A 83 5.00 -1.18 18.01
CA LEU A 83 5.06 -2.56 18.51
C LEU A 83 6.41 -2.91 19.12
N ASN A 84 7.52 -2.47 18.54
CA ASN A 84 8.85 -2.70 19.09
C ASN A 84 9.07 -2.01 20.43
N GLN A 85 8.54 -0.80 20.62
CA GLN A 85 8.58 -0.12 21.92
C GLN A 85 7.85 -0.95 22.98
N TRP A 86 6.61 -1.37 22.69
CA TRP A 86 5.84 -2.20 23.61
C TRP A 86 6.51 -3.55 23.91
N LEU A 87 7.02 -4.25 22.89
CA LEU A 87 7.72 -5.53 23.08
C LEU A 87 8.97 -5.37 23.94
N ALA A 88 9.77 -4.33 23.71
CA ALA A 88 10.98 -4.06 24.48
C ALA A 88 10.65 -3.73 25.96
N GLU A 89 9.62 -2.93 26.21
CA GLU A 89 9.15 -2.63 27.57
C GLU A 89 8.69 -3.88 28.34
N HIS A 90 8.22 -4.90 27.63
CA HIS A 90 7.71 -6.15 28.21
C HIS A 90 8.72 -7.32 28.09
N ASN A 91 9.98 -7.05 27.73
CA ASN A 91 11.06 -8.05 27.57
C ASN A 91 10.77 -9.15 26.53
N PHE A 92 10.01 -8.84 25.48
CA PHE A 92 9.83 -9.71 24.32
C PHE A 92 10.83 -9.39 23.21
N PRO A 93 11.18 -10.36 22.34
CA PRO A 93 11.97 -10.09 21.15
C PRO A 93 11.29 -9.05 20.24
N VAL A 94 12.05 -8.07 19.76
CA VAL A 94 11.55 -7.10 18.78
C VAL A 94 11.22 -7.77 17.45
N VAL A 95 10.36 -7.12 16.68
CA VAL A 95 9.89 -7.57 15.37
C VAL A 95 11.04 -7.68 14.38
N GLN A 96 11.01 -8.75 13.58
CA GLN A 96 11.74 -8.83 12.32
C GLN A 96 10.82 -8.47 11.15
N GLU A 97 11.37 -8.04 10.03
CA GLU A 97 10.58 -7.70 8.84
C GLU A 97 10.94 -8.60 7.66
N ALA A 98 9.95 -8.92 6.84
CA ALA A 98 10.15 -9.57 5.55
C ALA A 98 9.30 -8.90 4.46
N LYS A 99 9.78 -8.98 3.22
CA LYS A 99 9.08 -8.48 2.04
C LYS A 99 8.62 -9.65 1.19
N VAL A 100 7.35 -9.63 0.78
CA VAL A 100 6.86 -10.46 -0.31
C VAL A 100 7.18 -9.73 -1.62
N HIS A 101 8.07 -10.30 -2.43
CA HIS A 101 8.39 -9.77 -3.74
C HIS A 101 7.31 -10.19 -4.74
N ARG A 102 6.84 -9.24 -5.55
CA ARG A 102 5.86 -9.47 -6.62
C ARG A 102 6.52 -9.25 -7.98
N THR A 103 6.39 -10.22 -8.88
CA THR A 103 7.12 -10.21 -10.17
C THR A 103 6.26 -9.77 -11.36
N ILE A 104 4.92 -9.80 -11.29
CA ILE A 104 4.07 -9.47 -12.45
C ILE A 104 3.25 -8.18 -12.25
N THR A 105 3.28 -7.32 -13.27
CA THR A 105 2.56 -6.03 -13.35
C THR A 105 1.85 -5.91 -14.70
N TYR A 106 0.70 -6.57 -14.87
CA TYR A 106 -0.22 -6.28 -15.98
C TYR A 106 -1.32 -5.29 -15.59
N LYS A 107 -1.89 -4.66 -16.62
CA LYS A 107 -2.71 -3.44 -16.60
C LYS A 107 -4.22 -3.68 -16.71
N GLU A 108 -4.75 -4.89 -16.58
CA GLU A 108 -6.19 -5.06 -16.79
C GLU A 108 -6.96 -4.37 -15.65
N ASP A 109 -7.70 -3.32 -16.03
CA ASP A 109 -8.40 -2.42 -15.11
C ASP A 109 -9.33 -3.23 -14.20
N TYR A 110 -9.00 -3.23 -12.89
CA TYR A 110 -9.78 -3.90 -11.86
C TYR A 110 -11.26 -3.49 -11.85
N GLY A 111 -11.64 -2.37 -12.48
CA GLY A 111 -13.00 -1.82 -12.50
C GLY A 111 -14.00 -2.57 -13.38
N GLU A 112 -13.55 -3.17 -14.48
CA GLU A 112 -14.43 -3.74 -15.53
C GLU A 112 -14.49 -5.28 -15.52
N LEU A 113 -13.55 -5.93 -14.82
CA LEU A 113 -13.42 -7.39 -14.81
C LEU A 113 -14.44 -8.07 -13.90
N ASN A 114 -15.03 -9.15 -14.41
CA ASN A 114 -15.90 -10.03 -13.63
C ASN A 114 -15.09 -10.85 -12.59
N ALA A 115 -15.79 -11.53 -11.68
CA ALA A 115 -15.14 -12.22 -10.56
C ALA A 115 -14.15 -13.32 -11.00
N GLU A 116 -14.41 -13.98 -12.13
CA GLU A 116 -13.60 -15.09 -12.66
C GLU A 116 -12.34 -14.58 -13.38
N GLU A 117 -12.48 -13.51 -14.15
CA GLU A 117 -11.35 -12.81 -14.80
C GLU A 117 -10.38 -12.24 -13.75
N ARG A 118 -10.91 -11.66 -12.66
CA ARG A 118 -10.08 -11.20 -11.53
C ARG A 118 -9.26 -12.35 -10.91
N ILE A 119 -9.83 -13.54 -10.80
CA ILE A 119 -9.13 -14.72 -10.25
C ILE A 119 -8.03 -15.19 -11.21
N ASN A 120 -8.27 -15.20 -12.51
CA ASN A 120 -7.30 -15.61 -13.54
C ASN A 120 -6.12 -14.64 -13.72
N LEU A 121 -6.29 -13.34 -13.46
CA LEU A 121 -5.18 -12.39 -13.41
C LEU A 121 -4.34 -12.54 -12.14
N ILE A 122 -5.00 -12.68 -10.98
CA ILE A 122 -4.34 -12.95 -9.70
C ILE A 122 -3.58 -14.28 -9.75
N SER A 123 -4.05 -15.25 -10.53
CA SER A 123 -3.38 -16.55 -10.66
C SER A 123 -2.02 -16.47 -11.36
N LYS A 124 -1.78 -15.43 -12.18
CA LYS A 124 -0.52 -15.19 -12.89
C LYS A 124 0.54 -14.45 -12.06
N ASP A 125 0.17 -13.78 -10.97
CA ASP A 125 1.16 -13.16 -10.09
C ASP A 125 2.04 -14.25 -9.44
N SER A 126 3.36 -14.15 -9.64
CA SER A 126 4.33 -14.89 -8.83
C SER A 126 4.79 -14.04 -7.66
N PHE A 127 4.76 -14.66 -6.48
CA PHE A 127 5.23 -14.10 -5.23
C PHE A 127 6.47 -14.84 -4.78
N HIS A 128 7.45 -14.13 -4.24
CA HIS A 128 8.64 -14.73 -3.64
C HIS A 128 8.81 -14.26 -2.20
N ILE A 129 9.04 -15.21 -1.31
CA ILE A 129 9.34 -14.99 0.10
C ILE A 129 10.35 -16.03 0.59
N ASP A 130 11.21 -15.65 1.52
CA ASP A 130 12.22 -16.54 2.08
C ASP A 130 11.60 -17.50 3.12
N LYS A 131 11.18 -18.69 2.67
CA LYS A 131 10.63 -19.74 3.55
C LYS A 131 11.57 -20.12 4.68
N ALA A 132 12.88 -20.21 4.41
CA ALA A 132 13.87 -20.64 5.40
C ALA A 132 13.98 -19.62 6.53
N PHE A 133 14.01 -18.33 6.18
CA PHE A 133 13.96 -17.25 7.16
C PHE A 133 12.68 -17.27 8.00
N LEU A 134 11.53 -17.63 7.42
CA LEU A 134 10.26 -17.62 8.15
C LEU A 134 10.07 -18.81 9.11
N ALA A 135 10.82 -19.90 8.96
CA ALA A 135 10.58 -21.13 9.72
C ALA A 135 10.50 -20.91 11.24
N GLY A 136 9.44 -21.43 11.88
CA GLY A 136 9.24 -21.37 13.33
C GLY A 136 8.80 -20.00 13.89
N LYS A 137 8.52 -19.02 13.04
CA LYS A 137 8.12 -17.66 13.42
C LYS A 137 6.60 -17.43 13.33
N THR A 138 6.09 -16.40 13.98
CA THR A 138 4.70 -15.95 13.81
C THR A 138 4.65 -14.81 12.81
N LEU A 139 3.82 -14.94 11.79
CA LEU A 139 3.73 -13.99 10.67
C LEU A 139 2.55 -13.06 10.86
N LEU A 140 2.82 -11.75 10.84
CA LEU A 140 1.81 -10.71 10.88
C LEU A 140 1.74 -10.05 9.49
N PHE A 141 0.73 -10.40 8.71
CA PHE A 141 0.48 -9.77 7.41
C PHE A 141 -0.39 -8.55 7.59
N LEU A 142 0.10 -7.38 7.17
CA LEU A 142 -0.53 -6.10 7.41
C LEU A 142 -1.06 -5.52 6.11
N ASP A 143 -2.34 -5.15 6.10
CA ASP A 143 -2.99 -4.42 5.01
C ASP A 143 -3.86 -3.28 5.55
N ASP A 144 -4.28 -2.37 4.69
CA ASP A 144 -5.04 -1.20 5.13
C ASP A 144 -6.52 -1.50 5.36
N ILE A 145 -7.20 -2.11 4.42
CA ILE A 145 -8.63 -2.41 4.54
C ILE A 145 -9.00 -3.74 3.91
N LYS A 146 -9.83 -4.51 4.61
CA LYS A 146 -10.44 -5.73 4.08
C LYS A 146 -11.86 -5.45 3.62
N ILE A 147 -12.07 -5.43 2.31
CA ILE A 147 -13.40 -5.23 1.70
C ILE A 147 -13.98 -6.56 1.20
N THR A 148 -13.28 -7.20 0.25
CA THR A 148 -13.71 -8.48 -0.35
C THR A 148 -12.84 -9.67 0.07
N GLY A 149 -11.76 -9.43 0.81
CA GLY A 149 -10.76 -10.44 1.18
C GLY A 149 -9.88 -10.93 0.02
N SER A 150 -9.81 -10.20 -1.10
CA SER A 150 -8.97 -10.57 -2.25
C SER A 150 -7.49 -10.69 -1.88
N HIS A 151 -6.95 -9.72 -1.14
CA HIS A 151 -5.58 -9.76 -0.63
C HIS A 151 -5.35 -10.96 0.30
N GLU A 152 -6.30 -11.25 1.19
CA GLU A 152 -6.23 -12.43 2.07
C GLU A 152 -6.14 -13.73 1.27
N ARG A 153 -7.00 -13.91 0.26
CA ARG A 153 -6.96 -15.08 -0.63
C ARG A 153 -5.61 -15.22 -1.35
N MET A 154 -5.04 -14.10 -1.80
CA MET A 154 -3.74 -14.07 -2.45
C MET A 154 -2.60 -14.49 -1.50
N ILE A 155 -2.61 -13.99 -0.26
CA ILE A 155 -1.65 -14.42 0.77
C ILE A 155 -1.82 -15.90 1.09
N LEU A 156 -3.05 -16.40 1.24
CA LEU A 156 -3.31 -17.82 1.51
C LEU A 156 -2.87 -18.72 0.34
N LYS A 157 -2.99 -18.26 -0.90
CA LYS A 157 -2.43 -18.96 -2.07
C LYS A 157 -0.91 -19.10 -1.93
N MET A 158 -0.21 -18.01 -1.63
CA MET A 158 1.24 -18.00 -1.43
C MET A 158 1.66 -18.89 -0.25
N VAL A 159 0.96 -18.82 0.87
CA VAL A 159 1.17 -19.70 2.04
C VAL A 159 1.08 -21.18 1.65
N LYS A 160 0.08 -21.54 0.85
CA LYS A 160 -0.10 -22.91 0.35
C LYS A 160 0.98 -23.31 -0.65
N GLU A 161 1.33 -22.43 -1.57
CA GLU A 161 2.33 -22.67 -2.62
C GLU A 161 3.74 -22.89 -2.03
N TYR A 162 4.10 -22.10 -1.01
CA TYR A 162 5.36 -22.22 -0.31
C TYR A 162 5.31 -23.22 0.86
N ASP A 163 4.14 -23.83 1.13
CA ASP A 163 3.95 -24.75 2.25
C ASP A 163 4.46 -24.16 3.58
N LEU A 164 4.00 -22.96 3.90
CA LEU A 164 4.38 -22.26 5.13
C LEU A 164 3.60 -22.85 6.31
N GLN A 165 4.33 -23.37 7.30
CA GLN A 165 3.76 -24.02 8.50
C GLN A 165 3.56 -23.04 9.67
N ASN A 166 3.70 -21.76 9.41
CA ASN A 166 3.68 -20.71 10.42
C ASN A 166 2.29 -20.49 11.04
N GLU A 167 2.28 -19.92 12.24
CA GLU A 167 1.12 -19.20 12.72
C GLU A 167 1.01 -17.87 11.96
N ILE A 168 -0.17 -17.59 11.43
CA ILE A 168 -0.41 -16.44 10.57
C ILE A 168 -1.54 -15.60 11.17
N GLN A 169 -1.29 -14.32 11.36
CA GLN A 169 -2.31 -13.34 11.69
C GLN A 169 -2.41 -12.29 10.59
N MET A 170 -3.61 -12.12 10.06
CA MET A 170 -3.95 -11.02 9.15
C MET A 170 -4.36 -9.80 9.99
N LEU A 171 -3.67 -8.69 9.79
CA LEU A 171 -3.90 -7.43 10.49
C LEU A 171 -4.41 -6.38 9.50
N TYR A 172 -5.53 -5.76 9.85
CA TYR A 172 -6.14 -4.70 9.05
C TYR A 172 -6.37 -3.45 9.89
N PHE A 173 -6.20 -2.28 9.29
CA PHE A 173 -6.69 -1.06 9.94
C PHE A 173 -8.22 -1.07 10.00
N ALA A 174 -8.90 -1.54 8.95
CA ALA A 174 -10.35 -1.72 8.97
C ALA A 174 -10.85 -2.95 8.19
N GLU A 175 -12.02 -3.47 8.55
CA GLU A 175 -12.69 -4.58 7.86
C GLU A 175 -14.17 -4.26 7.61
N LEU A 176 -14.63 -4.48 6.37
CA LEU A 176 -16.05 -4.41 6.01
C LEU A 176 -16.76 -5.70 6.40
N VAL A 177 -17.39 -5.68 7.57
CA VAL A 177 -18.13 -6.84 8.10
C VAL A 177 -19.55 -6.92 7.59
N ASN A 178 -20.16 -5.78 7.23
CA ASN A 178 -21.50 -5.79 6.70
C ASN A 178 -21.51 -6.13 5.20
N LYS A 179 -21.88 -7.38 4.91
CA LYS A 179 -21.98 -7.93 3.56
C LYS A 179 -23.02 -7.27 2.67
N SER A 180 -23.96 -6.48 3.22
CA SER A 180 -24.93 -5.72 2.42
C SER A 180 -24.34 -4.45 1.81
N ILE A 181 -23.19 -3.99 2.30
CA ILE A 181 -22.51 -2.80 1.77
C ILE A 181 -21.75 -3.21 0.51
N HIS A 182 -22.00 -2.47 -0.58
CA HIS A 182 -21.39 -2.77 -1.86
C HIS A 182 -19.86 -2.53 -1.81
N PRO A 183 -19.02 -3.43 -2.39
CA PRO A 183 -17.55 -3.27 -2.39
C PRO A 183 -17.02 -1.97 -3.00
N LYS A 184 -17.83 -1.28 -3.81
CA LYS A 184 -17.54 0.08 -4.33
C LYS A 184 -17.33 1.12 -3.22
N PHE A 185 -17.72 0.81 -1.97
CA PHE A 185 -17.40 1.61 -0.81
C PHE A 185 -15.89 1.86 -0.63
N GLU A 186 -15.03 0.91 -1.03
CA GLU A 186 -13.58 1.15 -1.04
C GLU A 186 -13.19 2.30 -1.97
N ASN A 187 -13.85 2.39 -3.13
CA ASN A 187 -13.60 3.45 -4.09
C ASN A 187 -14.03 4.82 -3.55
N TYR A 188 -15.16 4.85 -2.83
CA TYR A 188 -15.60 6.04 -2.10
C TYR A 188 -14.53 6.50 -1.09
N LEU A 189 -13.97 5.58 -0.29
CA LEU A 189 -12.91 5.91 0.68
C LEU A 189 -11.62 6.37 -0.01
N ASN A 190 -11.17 5.66 -1.06
CA ASN A 190 -9.95 5.96 -1.79
C ASN A 190 -9.94 7.40 -2.34
N TYR A 191 -11.07 7.84 -2.90
CA TYR A 191 -11.18 9.13 -3.59
C TYR A 191 -12.08 10.11 -2.81
N HIS A 192 -12.20 9.98 -1.49
CA HIS A 192 -13.09 10.83 -0.71
C HIS A 192 -12.65 12.30 -0.77
N SER A 193 -11.38 12.61 -0.52
CA SER A 193 -10.84 13.97 -0.56
C SER A 193 -10.09 14.27 -1.86
N VAL A 194 -9.46 13.27 -2.48
CA VAL A 194 -8.73 13.43 -3.75
C VAL A 194 -9.69 13.16 -4.91
N LYS A 195 -10.17 14.22 -5.57
CA LYS A 195 -11.10 14.13 -6.71
C LYS A 195 -10.41 14.33 -8.05
N SER A 196 -9.30 15.06 -8.05
CA SER A 196 -8.50 15.41 -9.22
C SER A 196 -7.01 15.32 -8.92
N ILE A 197 -6.19 15.35 -9.97
CA ILE A 197 -4.73 15.42 -9.85
C ILE A 197 -4.27 16.66 -9.07
N PHE A 198 -5.00 17.77 -9.16
CA PHE A 198 -4.66 19.02 -8.48
C PHE A 198 -4.90 18.97 -6.96
N ASP A 199 -5.76 18.08 -6.48
CA ASP A 199 -5.92 17.87 -5.03
C ASP A 199 -4.66 17.26 -4.39
N LEU A 200 -3.76 16.69 -5.20
CA LEU A 200 -2.50 16.12 -4.74
C LEU A 200 -1.45 17.17 -4.36
N ASP A 201 -1.59 18.43 -4.80
CA ASP A 201 -0.62 19.48 -4.50
C ASP A 201 -0.39 19.65 -2.99
N LYS A 202 -1.47 19.59 -2.21
CA LYS A 202 -1.39 19.70 -0.74
C LYS A 202 -0.67 18.52 -0.11
N ILE A 203 -0.78 17.34 -0.71
CA ILE A 203 -0.16 16.11 -0.20
C ILE A 203 1.33 16.10 -0.59
N ILE A 204 1.64 16.35 -1.86
CA ILE A 204 3.01 16.31 -2.41
C ILE A 204 3.89 17.39 -1.83
N ASN A 205 3.36 18.60 -1.64
CA ASN A 205 4.12 19.72 -1.07
C ASN A 205 4.10 19.74 0.47
N SER A 206 3.57 18.70 1.11
CA SER A 206 3.68 18.55 2.56
C SER A 206 5.07 18.09 2.96
N ASN A 207 5.47 18.36 4.21
CA ASN A 207 6.73 17.86 4.77
C ASN A 207 6.72 16.35 5.09
N HIS A 208 5.60 15.67 4.82
CA HIS A 208 5.36 14.27 5.15
C HIS A 208 4.89 13.49 3.92
N PHE A 209 5.32 13.90 2.72
CA PHE A 209 4.96 13.20 1.50
C PHE A 209 5.79 11.92 1.34
N CYS A 210 5.12 10.79 1.14
CA CYS A 210 5.75 9.55 0.72
C CYS A 210 5.16 9.05 -0.62
N ILE A 211 6.00 8.88 -1.63
CA ILE A 211 5.56 8.34 -2.92
C ILE A 211 5.11 6.88 -2.77
N ASN A 212 4.01 6.53 -3.43
CA ASN A 212 3.50 5.16 -3.40
C ASN A 212 2.93 4.74 -4.76
N THR A 213 2.70 3.43 -4.93
CA THR A 213 2.28 2.87 -6.22
C THR A 213 0.95 3.43 -6.73
N ARG A 214 -0.02 3.76 -5.85
CA ARG A 214 -1.31 4.31 -6.27
C ARG A 214 -1.14 5.71 -6.84
N LEU A 215 -0.39 6.58 -6.17
CA LEU A 215 -0.13 7.93 -6.66
C LEU A 215 0.56 7.90 -8.03
N VAL A 216 1.61 7.08 -8.19
CA VAL A 216 2.33 6.99 -9.47
C VAL A 216 1.40 6.51 -10.59
N LYS A 217 0.60 5.46 -10.35
CA LYS A 217 -0.37 4.97 -11.34
C LYS A 217 -1.44 6.01 -11.66
N TYR A 218 -1.95 6.71 -10.64
CA TYR A 218 -2.98 7.73 -10.80
C TYR A 218 -2.49 8.90 -11.67
N LEU A 219 -1.27 9.38 -11.42
CA LEU A 219 -0.64 10.42 -12.21
C LEU A 219 -0.40 9.97 -13.66
N LEU A 220 0.20 8.80 -13.87
CA LEU A 220 0.55 8.35 -15.22
C LEU A 220 -0.66 7.98 -16.07
N ASN A 221 -1.78 7.56 -15.48
CA ASN A 221 -3.05 7.31 -16.18
C ASN A 221 -3.92 8.56 -16.33
N TYR A 222 -3.54 9.71 -15.78
CA TYR A 222 -4.36 10.91 -15.86
C TYR A 222 -4.42 11.47 -17.29
N GLU A 223 -5.46 12.24 -17.60
CA GLU A 223 -5.60 12.89 -18.91
C GLU A 223 -4.38 13.79 -19.19
N HIS A 224 -3.84 13.69 -20.40
CA HIS A 224 -2.51 14.21 -20.73
C HIS A 224 -2.37 15.73 -20.59
N ASN A 225 -3.39 16.50 -20.99
CA ASN A 225 -3.32 17.96 -20.90
C ASN A 225 -3.30 18.41 -19.43
N SER A 226 -4.19 17.84 -18.62
CA SER A 226 -4.27 18.12 -17.19
C SER A 226 -3.00 17.67 -16.46
N PHE A 227 -2.46 16.51 -16.83
CA PHE A 227 -1.18 16.00 -16.34
C PHE A 227 -0.03 16.94 -16.67
N SER A 228 0.04 17.44 -17.92
CA SER A 228 1.10 18.35 -18.37
C SER A 228 1.10 19.65 -17.57
N VAL A 229 -0.08 20.24 -17.36
CA VAL A 229 -0.25 21.44 -16.51
C VAL A 229 0.22 21.15 -15.08
N PHE A 230 -0.23 20.04 -14.50
CA PHE A 230 0.16 19.65 -13.15
C PHE A 230 1.67 19.47 -13.00
N ILE A 231 2.34 18.78 -13.93
CA ILE A 231 3.79 18.55 -13.88
C ILE A 231 4.57 19.87 -13.95
N GLN A 232 4.09 20.85 -14.72
CA GLN A 232 4.76 22.15 -14.84
C GLN A 232 4.74 22.96 -13.53
N THR A 233 3.82 22.69 -12.61
CA THR A 233 3.74 23.36 -11.31
C THR A 233 4.52 22.64 -10.21
N GLN A 234 5.04 21.43 -10.47
CA GLN A 234 5.79 20.65 -9.49
C GLN A 234 7.28 20.98 -9.47
N THR A 235 7.94 20.62 -8.36
CA THR A 235 9.39 20.73 -8.23
C THR A 235 10.12 19.70 -9.09
N ASP A 236 11.31 20.05 -9.59
CA ASP A 236 12.14 19.12 -10.36
C ASP A 236 12.56 17.88 -9.55
N ALA A 237 12.69 18.04 -8.23
CA ALA A 237 12.96 16.94 -7.30
C ALA A 237 11.82 15.92 -7.30
N PHE A 238 10.57 16.38 -7.18
CA PHE A 238 9.40 15.51 -7.27
C PHE A 238 9.28 14.84 -8.64
N ILE A 239 9.43 15.59 -9.73
CA ILE A 239 9.29 15.06 -11.10
C ILE A 239 10.36 13.98 -11.37
N THR A 240 11.60 14.23 -10.94
CA THR A 240 12.69 13.24 -11.03
C THR A 240 12.39 12.00 -10.19
N HIS A 241 11.86 12.19 -8.98
CA HIS A 241 11.49 11.07 -8.11
C HIS A 241 10.36 10.23 -8.71
N LEU A 242 9.30 10.86 -9.23
CA LEU A 242 8.20 10.22 -9.95
C LEU A 242 8.70 9.39 -11.13
N TYR A 243 9.58 9.97 -11.96
CA TYR A 243 10.17 9.28 -13.10
C TYR A 243 10.97 8.04 -12.68
N ASN A 244 11.83 8.17 -11.68
CA ASN A 244 12.65 7.05 -11.18
C ASN A 244 11.79 5.94 -10.56
N MET A 245 10.73 6.30 -9.83
CA MET A 245 9.78 5.33 -9.29
C MET A 245 9.07 4.56 -10.41
N ALA A 246 8.60 5.26 -11.44
CA ALA A 246 7.96 4.63 -12.59
C ALA A 246 8.91 3.69 -13.34
N LEU A 247 10.17 4.10 -13.56
CA LEU A 247 11.18 3.26 -14.19
C LEU A 247 11.50 2.02 -13.36
N GLY A 248 11.70 2.17 -12.05
CA GLY A 248 12.02 1.04 -11.17
C GLY A 248 10.90 0.00 -11.11
N ASN A 249 9.66 0.41 -11.36
CA ASN A 249 8.51 -0.50 -11.48
C ASN A 249 8.22 -0.95 -12.93
N SER A 250 9.16 -0.73 -13.85
CA SER A 250 9.09 -1.08 -15.27
C SER A 250 7.90 -0.48 -16.03
N TYR A 251 7.36 0.65 -15.59
CA TYR A 251 6.21 1.30 -16.25
C TYR A 251 6.53 1.84 -17.65
N HIS A 252 7.81 1.98 -17.99
CA HIS A 252 8.26 2.31 -19.35
C HIS A 252 7.96 1.21 -20.38
N LEU A 253 7.68 -0.02 -19.94
CA LEU A 253 7.27 -1.12 -20.81
C LEU A 253 5.75 -1.18 -21.03
N MET A 254 4.98 -0.29 -20.37
CA MET A 254 3.52 -0.31 -20.39
C MET A 254 2.97 0.81 -21.26
N GLU A 255 2.23 0.45 -22.31
CA GLU A 255 1.68 1.41 -23.27
C GLU A 255 0.78 2.48 -22.62
N SER A 256 0.00 2.11 -21.59
CA SER A 256 -0.85 3.05 -20.81
C SER A 256 -0.12 4.29 -20.37
N TYR A 257 1.10 4.10 -19.90
CA TYR A 257 1.84 5.11 -19.18
C TYR A 257 2.77 5.86 -20.13
N SER A 258 2.93 5.37 -21.36
CA SER A 258 3.93 5.86 -22.32
C SER A 258 3.78 7.35 -22.59
N VAL A 259 2.56 7.85 -22.79
CA VAL A 259 2.29 9.27 -23.10
C VAL A 259 2.82 10.19 -22.00
N ASN A 260 2.33 10.02 -20.77
CA ASN A 260 2.70 10.86 -19.63
C ASN A 260 4.13 10.61 -19.14
N LEU A 261 4.64 9.38 -19.24
CA LEU A 261 6.01 9.06 -18.85
C LEU A 261 7.04 9.64 -19.84
N ASN A 262 6.73 9.64 -21.15
CA ASN A 262 7.56 10.28 -22.16
C ASN A 262 7.56 11.80 -22.00
N TYR A 263 6.44 12.39 -21.61
CA TYR A 263 6.37 13.82 -21.28
C TYR A 263 7.34 14.18 -20.15
N ILE A 264 7.34 13.43 -19.04
CA ILE A 264 8.30 13.64 -17.94
C ILE A 264 9.75 13.52 -18.45
N LYS A 265 10.04 12.47 -19.24
CA LYS A 265 11.38 12.24 -19.80
C LYS A 265 11.86 13.44 -20.63
N GLN A 266 11.00 13.98 -21.49
CA GLN A 266 11.31 15.15 -22.32
C GLN A 266 11.53 16.39 -21.46
N TYR A 267 10.64 16.66 -20.50
CA TYR A 267 10.76 17.78 -19.57
C TYR A 267 12.13 17.78 -18.84
N LEU A 268 12.55 16.62 -18.33
CA LEU A 268 13.83 16.47 -17.63
C LEU A 268 15.05 16.63 -18.57
N ASN A 269 14.95 16.18 -19.82
CA ASN A 269 16.04 16.33 -20.79
C ASN A 269 16.23 17.78 -21.25
N THR A 270 15.15 18.51 -21.51
CA THR A 270 15.21 19.93 -21.90
C THR A 270 15.86 20.78 -20.82
N LYS A 271 15.54 20.54 -19.54
CA LYS A 271 16.17 21.28 -18.43
C LYS A 271 17.67 20.98 -18.30
N LYS A 272 18.10 19.73 -18.51
CA LYS A 272 19.54 19.40 -18.50
C LYS A 272 20.30 20.13 -19.60
N GLN A 273 19.72 20.25 -20.79
CA GLN A 273 20.34 20.99 -21.90
C GLN A 273 20.50 22.48 -21.57
N LEU A 274 19.53 23.09 -20.88
CA LEU A 274 19.62 24.48 -20.42
C LEU A 274 20.66 24.70 -19.31
N GLN A 275 20.96 23.68 -18.49
CA GLN A 275 21.97 23.77 -17.43
C GLN A 275 23.41 23.57 -17.93
N HIS A 276 23.60 22.84 -19.03
CA HIS A 276 24.92 22.58 -19.62
C HIS A 276 25.23 23.46 -20.86
N GLY A 277 24.26 24.24 -21.33
CA GLY A 277 24.45 25.25 -22.37
C GLY A 277 24.72 26.63 -21.78
N ASN A 278 25.95 26.84 -21.29
CA ASN A 278 26.60 28.15 -21.10
C ASN A 278 28.04 28.04 -21.59
#